data_AF-A0A9E2VN91-F1
#
_entry.id   AF-A0A9E2VN91-F1
#
_cell.length_a   1.000
_cell.length_b   1.000
_cell.length_c   1.000
_cell.angle_alpha   90.00
_cell.angle_beta   90.00
_cell.angle_gamma   90.00
#
_symmetry.space_group_name_H-M   'P 1'
#
loop_
_entity.id
_entity.type
_entity.pdbx_description
1 polymer ?
#
loop_
_entity_poly.entity_id
_entity_poly.type
_entity_poly.pdbx_seq_one_letter_code
_entity_poly.pdbx_strand_id
1 'polypeptide(L)'
;MGRGHARHQHADKHTEGFSKGQLMEVASISSKTFDIIRKAARVKGPPHGGLSWIFSIEEIHMLIQKARGGNFTERGAPAADAWEYLLKNPESLNVEEENEDNE
;
A
#
# COMPACT_ATOMS: atom_id res chain seq x y z
N MET A 1 -29.66 11.64 -19.07
CA MET A 1 -28.29 12.13 -18.83
C MET A 1 -27.47 11.01 -18.19
N GLY A 2 -26.81 10.18 -19.01
CA GLY A 2 -26.05 9.03 -18.53
C GLY A 2 -24.71 9.46 -17.95
N ARG A 3 -24.51 9.27 -16.64
CA ARG A 3 -23.21 9.47 -15.99
C ARG A 3 -22.31 8.31 -16.43
N GLY A 4 -21.45 8.62 -17.40
CA GLY A 4 -20.39 7.74 -17.86
C GLY A 4 -19.62 7.20 -16.66
N HIS A 5 -19.71 5.89 -16.47
CA HIS A 5 -18.76 5.17 -15.64
C HIS A 5 -17.39 5.42 -16.26
N ALA A 6 -16.60 6.28 -15.61
CA ALA A 6 -15.18 6.38 -15.89
C ALA A 6 -14.57 5.03 -15.55
N ARG A 7 -14.56 4.13 -16.55
CA ARG A 7 -13.66 2.99 -16.62
C ARG A 7 -12.26 3.58 -16.55
N HIS A 8 -11.74 3.71 -15.33
CA HIS A 8 -10.35 4.00 -15.08
C HIS A 8 -9.55 2.78 -15.56
N GLN A 9 -9.35 2.71 -16.87
CA GLN A 9 -8.26 1.96 -17.47
C GLN A 9 -6.98 2.73 -17.16
N HIS A 10 -6.40 2.44 -16.00
CA HIS A 10 -4.96 2.56 -15.79
C HIS A 10 -4.40 1.14 -15.66
N ALA A 11 -4.76 0.30 -16.65
CA ALA A 11 -4.02 -0.90 -16.97
C ALA A 11 -3.06 -0.49 -18.09
N ASP A 12 -1.80 -0.30 -17.73
CA ASP A 12 -0.58 -0.59 -18.50
C ASP A 12 0.55 0.35 -18.08
N LYS A 13 1.34 -0.15 -17.11
CA LYS A 13 2.81 -0.21 -17.16
C LYS A 13 3.29 -0.94 -15.90
N HIS A 14 3.50 -2.25 -16.08
CA HIS A 14 4.26 -3.17 -15.22
C HIS A 14 3.67 -3.42 -13.82
N THR A 15 3.34 -4.68 -13.57
CA THR A 15 2.86 -5.29 -12.31
C THR A 15 3.93 -5.28 -11.22
N GLU A 16 4.50 -4.12 -10.92
CA GLU A 16 5.45 -3.90 -9.83
C GLU A 16 4.82 -2.94 -8.83
N GLY A 17 4.14 -3.49 -7.84
CA GLY A 17 3.39 -2.71 -6.86
C GLY A 17 2.69 -3.58 -5.84
N PHE A 18 2.16 -2.95 -4.82
CA PHE A 18 1.47 -3.64 -3.73
C PHE A 18 0.02 -3.19 -3.64
N SER A 19 -0.84 -4.15 -3.35
CA SER A 19 -2.26 -3.87 -3.16
C SER A 19 -2.48 -3.04 -1.88
N LYS A 20 -3.56 -2.26 -1.85
CA LYS A 20 -4.01 -1.57 -0.64
C LYS A 20 -4.12 -2.52 0.55
N GLY A 21 -4.60 -3.75 0.32
CA GLY A 21 -4.71 -4.79 1.34
C GLY A 21 -3.36 -5.15 1.95
N GLN A 22 -2.37 -5.50 1.12
CA GLN A 22 -1.02 -5.84 1.57
C GLN A 22 -0.35 -4.69 2.34
N LEU A 23 -0.49 -3.46 1.82
CA LEU A 23 0.06 -2.28 2.49
C LEU A 23 -0.59 -2.01 3.86
N MET A 24 -1.90 -2.26 4.00
CA MET A 24 -2.59 -2.11 5.28
C MET A 24 -2.21 -3.21 6.27
N GLU A 25 -2.09 -4.44 5.77
CA GLU A 25 -1.75 -5.62 6.56
C GLU A 25 -0.35 -5.49 7.16
N VAL A 26 0.67 -5.24 6.33
CA VAL A 26 2.06 -5.12 6.82
C VAL A 26 2.24 -3.96 7.80
N ALA A 27 1.53 -2.86 7.59
CA ALA A 27 1.59 -1.69 8.47
C ALA A 27 0.66 -1.78 9.68
N SER A 28 -0.19 -2.81 9.77
CA SER A 28 -1.19 -2.97 10.83
C SER A 28 -2.08 -1.72 11.01
N ILE A 29 -2.49 -1.09 9.90
CA ILE A 29 -3.32 0.13 9.92
C ILE A 29 -4.71 -0.11 9.32
N SER A 30 -5.69 0.64 9.86
CA SER A 30 -7.05 0.65 9.30
C SER A 30 -7.10 1.28 7.91
N SER A 31 -8.09 0.91 7.09
CA SER A 31 -8.33 1.56 5.79
C SER A 31 -8.53 3.07 5.94
N LYS A 32 -9.14 3.53 7.03
CA LYS A 32 -9.34 4.95 7.30
C LYS A 32 -8.00 5.66 7.46
N THR A 33 -7.09 5.09 8.25
CA THR A 33 -5.75 5.63 8.46
C THR A 33 -4.96 5.66 7.15
N PHE A 34 -4.98 4.56 6.38
CA PHE A 34 -4.35 4.49 5.07
C PHE A 34 -4.85 5.60 4.14
N ASP A 35 -6.17 5.77 4.03
CA ASP A 35 -6.77 6.78 3.14
C ASP A 35 -6.43 8.22 3.57
N ILE A 36 -6.26 8.49 4.86
CA ILE A 36 -5.78 9.79 5.34
C ILE A 36 -4.33 10.03 4.88
N ILE A 37 -3.44 9.05 5.06
CA ILE A 37 -2.03 9.15 4.63
C ILE A 37 -1.96 9.34 3.11
N ARG A 38 -2.69 8.53 2.34
CA ARG A 38 -2.77 8.62 0.87
C ARG A 38 -3.20 10.01 0.40
N LYS A 39 -4.28 10.54 0.97
CA LYS A 39 -4.77 11.89 0.63
C LYS A 39 -3.74 12.96 0.99
N ALA A 40 -3.08 12.82 2.14
CA ALA A 40 -2.03 13.75 2.56
C ALA A 40 -0.79 13.67 1.64
N ALA A 41 -0.51 12.50 1.07
CA ALA A 41 0.55 12.28 0.09
C ALA A 41 0.16 12.70 -1.34
N ARG A 42 -1.11 13.08 -1.56
CA ARG A 42 -1.69 13.40 -2.88
C ARG A 42 -1.61 12.25 -3.89
N VAL A 43 -1.58 11.01 -3.40
CA VAL A 43 -1.57 9.80 -4.23
C VAL A 43 -3.01 9.46 -4.65
N LYS A 44 -3.20 9.19 -5.94
CA LYS A 44 -4.52 8.80 -6.49
C LYS A 44 -4.91 7.41 -5.98
N GLY A 45 -6.17 7.03 -6.12
CA GLY A 45 -6.64 5.74 -5.63
C GLY A 45 -8.12 5.73 -5.30
N PRO A 46 -8.67 4.56 -4.96
CA PRO A 46 -10.10 4.33 -4.89
C PRO A 46 -10.74 5.20 -3.79
N PRO A 47 -11.95 5.75 -4.03
CA PRO A 47 -12.60 6.65 -3.07
C PRO A 47 -13.03 5.93 -1.78
N HIS A 48 -13.50 4.68 -1.89
CA HIS A 48 -13.83 3.77 -0.78
C HIS A 48 -13.60 2.32 -1.22
N GLY A 49 -13.10 1.48 -0.31
CA GLY A 49 -12.76 0.09 -0.63
C GLY A 49 -11.50 -0.03 -1.50
N GLY A 50 -11.49 -1.01 -2.41
CA GLY A 50 -10.38 -1.26 -3.33
C GLY A 50 -9.15 -1.86 -2.66
N LEU A 51 -9.35 -2.91 -1.84
CA LEU A 51 -8.25 -3.67 -1.25
C LEU A 51 -7.29 -4.23 -2.32
N SER A 52 -7.82 -4.56 -3.49
CA SER A 52 -7.06 -5.03 -4.66
C SER A 52 -6.48 -3.90 -5.52
N TRP A 53 -6.68 -2.63 -5.17
CA TRP A 53 -6.05 -1.53 -5.91
C TRP A 53 -4.54 -1.59 -5.71
N ILE A 54 -3.81 -1.69 -6.81
CA ILE A 54 -2.35 -1.74 -6.82
C ILE A 54 -1.81 -0.32 -6.81
N PHE A 55 -0.94 -0.03 -5.84
CA PHE A 55 -0.13 1.18 -5.82
C PHE A 55 1.25 0.87 -6.40
N SER A 56 1.74 1.74 -7.27
CA SER A 56 3.08 1.59 -7.83
C SER A 56 4.16 1.82 -6.77
N ILE A 57 5.37 1.34 -7.03
CA ILE A 57 6.53 1.58 -6.14
C ILE A 57 6.76 3.08 -5.90
N GLU A 58 6.63 3.91 -6.94
CA GLU A 58 6.75 5.37 -6.82
C GLU A 58 5.68 5.95 -5.88
N GLU A 59 4.43 5.49 -6.01
CA GLU A 59 3.34 5.90 -5.14
C GLU A 59 3.60 5.48 -3.69
N ILE A 60 4.14 4.28 -3.46
CA ILE A 60 4.49 3.80 -2.12
C ILE A 60 5.62 4.64 -1.51
N HIS A 61 6.64 5.04 -2.29
CA HIS A 61 7.65 5.98 -1.81
C HIS A 61 7.05 7.33 -1.39
N MET A 62 6.07 7.86 -2.14
CA MET A 62 5.34 9.07 -1.74
C MET A 62 4.57 8.89 -0.43
N LEU A 63 3.95 7.71 -0.22
CA LEU A 63 3.28 7.37 1.04
C LEU A 63 4.27 7.33 2.21
N ILE A 64 5.43 6.68 2.03
CA ILE A 64 6.51 6.60 3.04
C ILE A 64 7.00 7.99 3.42
N GLN A 65 7.36 8.82 2.42
CA GLN A 65 7.82 10.18 2.66
C GLN A 65 6.79 10.98 3.46
N LYS A 66 5.50 10.84 3.12
CA LYS A 66 4.45 11.57 3.81
C LYS A 66 4.20 11.07 5.23
N ALA A 67 4.22 9.76 5.43
CA ALA A 67 3.99 9.14 6.73
C ALA A 67 5.13 9.46 7.72
N ARG A 68 6.38 9.62 7.24
CA ARG A 68 7.53 10.10 8.03
C ARG A 68 7.52 11.59 8.34
N GLY A 69 6.96 12.42 7.45
CA GLY A 69 7.04 13.89 7.51
C GLY A 69 6.31 14.60 8.66
N GLY A 70 5.94 13.91 9.75
CA GLY A 70 5.58 14.56 11.03
C GLY A 70 4.10 14.84 11.30
N ASN A 71 3.19 14.80 10.30
CA ASN A 71 1.74 14.96 10.58
C ASN A 71 1.06 13.67 11.07
N PHE A 72 1.79 12.56 11.14
CA PHE A 72 1.29 11.23 11.48
C PHE A 72 2.09 10.58 12.61
N THR A 73 2.73 11.38 13.47
CA THR A 73 3.79 10.98 14.41
C THR A 73 3.67 9.59 15.07
N GLU A 74 2.50 9.22 15.62
CA GLU A 74 2.36 7.94 16.33
C GLU A 74 2.09 6.73 15.43
N ARG A 75 1.52 6.93 14.24
CA ARG A 75 1.07 5.83 13.35
C ARG A 75 1.72 5.83 11.96
N GLY A 76 2.34 6.93 11.59
CA GLY A 76 2.98 7.17 10.30
C GLY A 76 4.39 6.63 10.23
N ALA A 77 5.19 6.80 11.29
CA ALA A 77 6.53 6.23 11.33
C ALA A 77 6.51 4.68 11.26
N PRO A 78 5.69 3.97 12.08
CA PRO A 78 5.58 2.51 11.97
C PRO A 78 5.09 2.04 10.59
N ALA A 79 4.11 2.75 10.00
CA ALA A 79 3.61 2.41 8.67
C ALA A 79 4.66 2.63 7.58
N ALA A 80 5.43 3.72 7.64
CA ALA A 80 6.53 3.99 6.72
C ALA A 80 7.62 2.92 6.79
N ASP A 81 7.98 2.50 8.00
CA ASP A 81 9.01 1.48 8.21
C ASP A 81 8.55 0.11 7.68
N ALA A 82 7.28 -0.25 7.90
CA ALA A 82 6.67 -1.45 7.37
C ALA A 82 6.63 -1.48 5.84
N TRP A 83 6.24 -0.37 5.20
CA TRP A 83 6.23 -0.27 3.74
C TRP A 83 7.64 -0.26 3.15
N GLU A 84 8.61 0.37 3.80
CA GLU A 84 10.00 0.34 3.35
C GLU A 84 10.59 -1.08 3.47
N TYR A 85 10.25 -1.80 4.55
CA TYR A 85 10.62 -3.21 4.70
C TYR A 85 10.04 -4.07 3.58
N LEU A 86 8.75 -3.86 3.25
CA LEU A 86 8.07 -4.58 2.18
C LEU A 86 8.72 -4.32 0.79
N LEU A 87 9.12 -3.07 0.52
CA LEU A 87 9.83 -2.73 -0.72
C LEU A 87 11.21 -3.41 -0.81
N LYS A 88 11.89 -3.61 0.33
CA LYS A 88 13.19 -4.28 0.39
C LYS A 88 13.09 -5.81 0.39
N ASN A 89 11.95 -6.35 0.82
CA ASN A 89 11.70 -7.79 0.97
C ASN A 89 10.34 -8.16 0.34
N PRO A 90 10.18 -8.06 -0.98
CA PRO A 90 8.90 -8.31 -1.64
C PRO A 90 8.36 -9.73 -1.44
N GLU A 91 9.24 -10.70 -1.15
CA GLU A 91 8.88 -12.10 -0.87
C GLU A 91 8.42 -12.35 0.57
N SER A 92 8.56 -11.38 1.48
CA SER A 92 8.21 -11.57 2.90
C SER A 92 6.70 -11.74 3.17
N LEU A 93 5.86 -11.66 2.13
CA LEU A 93 4.44 -11.98 2.18
C LEU A 93 4.13 -13.40 1.67
N ASN A 94 5.07 -14.05 1.00
CA ASN A 94 5.01 -15.47 0.65
C ASN A 94 5.71 -16.26 1.76
N VAL A 95 5.05 -16.41 2.90
CA VAL A 95 5.45 -17.42 3.87
C VAL A 95 5.01 -18.76 3.29
N GLU A 96 5.82 -19.34 2.40
CA GLU A 96 5.86 -20.80 2.29
C GLU A 96 6.51 -21.27 3.60
N GLU A 97 5.69 -21.73 4.54
CA GLU A 97 6.13 -22.65 5.59
C GLU A 97 6.64 -23.92 4.89
N GLU A 98 7.88 -23.87 4.38
CA GLU A 98 8.60 -25.08 4.05
C GLU A 98 8.99 -25.75 5.38
N ASN A 99 8.33 -26.89 5.61
CA ASN A 99 8.55 -27.83 6.70
C ASN A 99 10.05 -28.09 6.93
N GLU A 100 10.54 -27.75 8.11
CA GLU A 100 11.75 -28.38 8.67
C GLU A 100 11.32 -29.67 9.40
N ASP A 101 10.89 -30.67 8.61
CA ASP A 101 10.97 -32.08 8.98
C ASP A 101 12.38 -32.57 8.59
N ASN A 102 13.31 -32.57 9.55
CA ASN A 102 14.54 -33.36 9.52
C ASN A 102 15.16 -33.28 10.93
N GLU A 103 15.43 -34.32 11.71
CA GLU A 103 15.45 -35.78 11.58
C GLU A 103 15.34 -36.36 13.01
#